data_AF-A0A926A8C1-F1
#
_entry.id   AF-A0A926A8C1-F1
#
_cell.length_a   1.000
_cell.length_b   1.000
_cell.length_c   1.000
_cell.angle_alpha   90.00
_cell.angle_beta   90.00
_cell.angle_gamma   90.00
#
_symmetry.space_group_name_H-M   'P 1'
#
loop_
_entity.id
_entity.type
_entity.pdbx_description
1 polymer ?
#
loop_
_entity_poly.entity_id
_entity_poly.type
_entity_poly.pdbx_seq_one_letter_code
_entity_poly.pdbx_strand_id
1 'polypeptide(L)'
;ATALTELAVGEALVSFLDEKGQPGIVERAFICPPRSQIGPIKPEQRQQLIQSSLVFGTYEKTIDRESAYERLKGAHTQASPPAPTTESAGGFFGNIFGRGRSTASTNTGPARGGRPPDSLAQAMAKSAARTIGSTVGREIIRGIMGSIFGGRRR
;
A
#
# COMPACT_ATOMS: atom_id res chain seq x y z
N ALA A 1 50.72 -25.45 -33.03
CA ALA A 1 49.48 -25.99 -32.44
C ALA A 1 49.68 -26.51 -31.00
N THR A 2 50.89 -26.97 -30.65
CA THR A 2 51.27 -27.48 -29.32
C THR A 2 51.05 -26.50 -28.15
N ALA A 3 51.25 -25.19 -28.35
CA ALA A 3 51.12 -24.20 -27.28
C ALA A 3 49.72 -24.09 -26.66
N LEU A 4 48.64 -24.45 -27.39
CA LEU A 4 47.27 -24.43 -26.84
C LEU A 4 47.03 -25.60 -25.87
N THR A 5 47.63 -26.75 -26.15
CA THR A 5 47.45 -27.98 -25.36
C THR A 5 48.36 -28.05 -24.14
N GLU A 6 49.33 -27.14 -24.03
CA GLU A 6 50.38 -27.14 -22.99
C GLU A 6 50.20 -26.04 -21.93
N LEU A 7 49.10 -25.27 -21.98
CA LEU A 7 48.86 -24.20 -21.00
C LEU A 7 48.60 -24.77 -19.60
N ALA A 8 49.35 -24.28 -18.63
CA ALA A 8 49.17 -24.61 -17.22
C ALA A 8 48.21 -23.64 -16.51
N VAL A 9 47.82 -23.99 -15.28
CA VAL A 9 47.00 -23.10 -14.43
C VAL A 9 47.75 -21.80 -14.16
N GLY A 10 47.13 -20.67 -14.50
CA GLY A 10 47.73 -19.34 -14.37
C GLY A 10 48.46 -18.84 -15.60
N GLU A 11 48.50 -19.60 -16.70
CA GLU A 11 49.02 -19.16 -17.98
C GLU A 11 47.89 -18.86 -18.96
N ALA A 12 48.10 -17.87 -19.82
CA ALA A 12 47.20 -17.57 -20.93
C ALA A 12 47.96 -17.11 -22.17
N LEU A 13 47.31 -17.31 -23.30
CA LEU A 13 47.71 -16.73 -24.57
C LEU A 13 47.07 -15.36 -24.71
N VAL A 14 47.89 -14.32 -24.83
CA VAL A 14 47.45 -12.92 -24.90
C VAL A 14 47.96 -12.32 -26.20
N SER A 15 47.09 -11.58 -26.89
CA SER A 15 47.47 -10.69 -27.98
C SER A 15 47.00 -9.28 -27.68
N PHE A 16 47.73 -8.30 -28.20
CA PHE A 16 47.38 -6.89 -28.11
C PHE A 16 46.96 -6.38 -29.48
N LEU A 17 46.14 -5.34 -29.49
CA LEU A 17 45.75 -4.67 -30.72
C LEU A 17 46.84 -3.70 -31.16
N ASP A 18 47.06 -3.60 -32.46
CA ASP A 18 47.91 -2.57 -33.07
C ASP A 18 47.21 -1.21 -33.16
N GLU A 19 47.88 -0.19 -33.72
CA GLU A 19 47.34 1.17 -33.88
C GLU A 19 46.05 1.24 -34.72
N LYS A 20 45.80 0.23 -35.56
CA LYS A 20 44.61 0.12 -36.40
C LYS A 20 43.55 -0.80 -35.78
N GLY A 21 43.78 -1.31 -34.57
CA GLY A 21 42.87 -2.21 -33.87
C GLY A 21 42.94 -3.66 -34.33
N GLN A 22 43.97 -4.07 -35.08
CA GLN A 22 44.16 -5.45 -35.51
C GLN A 22 44.90 -6.25 -34.43
N PRO A 23 44.48 -7.48 -34.12
CA PRO A 23 45.19 -8.30 -33.16
C PRO A 23 46.58 -8.70 -33.69
N GLY A 24 47.60 -8.42 -32.89
CA GLY A 24 48.97 -8.84 -33.15
C GLY A 24 49.23 -10.32 -32.88
N ILE A 25 50.51 -10.72 -32.98
CA ILE A 25 50.95 -12.08 -32.70
C ILE A 25 50.67 -12.43 -31.23
N VAL A 26 50.22 -13.65 -31.00
CA VAL A 26 49.83 -14.16 -29.69
C VAL A 26 51.06 -14.63 -28.92
N GLU A 27 51.19 -14.23 -27.66
CA GLU A 27 52.29 -14.60 -26.75
C GLU A 27 51.78 -15.32 -25.51
N ARG A 28 52.64 -16.14 -24.88
CA ARG A 28 52.34 -16.79 -23.59
C ARG A 28 52.68 -15.84 -22.45
N ALA A 29 51.74 -15.63 -21.54
CA ALA A 29 51.91 -14.78 -20.37
C ALA A 29 51.34 -15.45 -19.11
N PHE A 30 51.88 -15.07 -17.95
CA PHE A 30 51.31 -15.42 -16.64
C PHE A 30 50.24 -14.41 -16.24
N ILE A 31 49.11 -14.90 -15.74
CA ILE A 31 48.02 -14.09 -15.20
C ILE A 31 48.26 -13.87 -13.70
N CYS A 32 48.34 -12.60 -13.30
CA CYS A 32 48.33 -12.24 -11.88
C CYS A 32 46.90 -12.38 -11.33
N PRO A 33 46.63 -13.26 -10.34
CA PRO A 33 45.31 -13.37 -9.75
C PRO A 33 44.98 -12.10 -8.93
N PRO A 34 43.69 -11.76 -8.79
CA PRO A 34 43.30 -10.62 -7.96
C PRO A 34 43.69 -10.89 -6.49
N ARG A 35 44.05 -9.82 -5.78
CA ARG A 35 44.36 -9.88 -4.34
C ARG A 35 43.11 -9.98 -3.46
N SER A 36 41.93 -9.94 -4.06
CA SER A 36 40.64 -10.09 -3.38
C SER A 36 40.20 -11.55 -3.35
N GLN A 37 39.46 -11.93 -2.31
CA GLN A 37 38.76 -13.22 -2.29
C GLN A 37 37.68 -13.25 -3.37
N ILE A 38 37.76 -14.27 -4.24
CA ILE A 38 36.67 -14.60 -5.16
C ILE A 38 35.74 -15.58 -4.43
N GLY A 39 34.45 -15.26 -4.40
CA GLY A 39 33.41 -16.09 -3.77
C GLY A 39 32.90 -15.53 -2.43
N PRO A 40 31.83 -16.13 -1.88
CA PRO A 40 31.22 -15.64 -0.65
C PRO A 40 32.15 -15.82 0.56
N ILE A 41 32.08 -14.87 1.49
CA ILE A 41 32.78 -14.96 2.78
C ILE A 41 32.12 -16.00 3.69
N LYS A 42 32.90 -16.58 4.60
CA LYS A 42 32.34 -17.49 5.61
C LYS A 42 31.39 -16.73 6.55
N PRO A 43 30.34 -17.38 7.09
CA PRO A 43 29.41 -16.72 8.02
C PRO A 43 30.11 -16.10 9.23
N GLU A 44 31.14 -16.76 9.76
CA GLU A 44 31.94 -16.29 10.90
C GLU A 44 32.70 -15.00 10.56
N GLN A 45 33.37 -14.97 9.40
CA GLN A 45 34.08 -13.78 8.91
C GLN A 45 33.11 -12.61 8.70
N ARG A 46 31.91 -12.90 8.19
CA ARG A 46 30.85 -11.89 8.04
C ARG A 46 30.45 -11.28 9.38
N GLN A 47 30.28 -12.10 10.42
CA GLN A 47 29.93 -11.60 11.75
C GLN A 47 31.02 -10.70 12.33
N GLN A 48 32.29 -11.10 12.20
CA GLN A 48 33.43 -10.29 12.66
C GLN A 48 33.51 -8.94 11.93
N LEU A 49 33.30 -8.92 10.62
CA LEU A 49 33.27 -7.67 9.83
C LEU A 49 32.10 -6.76 10.24
N ILE A 50 30.94 -7.33 10.54
CA ILE A 50 29.79 -6.55 11.03
C ILE A 50 30.11 -5.96 12.42
N GLN A 51 30.66 -6.76 13.33
CA GLN A 51 31.02 -6.35 14.70
C GLN A 51 32.09 -5.27 14.76
N SER A 52 33.03 -5.27 13.81
CA SER A 52 34.09 -4.26 13.72
C SER A 52 33.67 -2.98 13.00
N SER A 53 32.45 -2.91 12.46
CA SER A 53 31.94 -1.75 11.74
C SER A 53 31.64 -0.58 12.66
N LEU A 54 31.89 0.64 12.19
CA LEU A 54 31.58 1.89 12.92
C LEU A 54 30.09 2.04 13.21
N VAL A 55 29.23 1.45 12.39
CA VAL A 55 27.76 1.51 12.52
C VAL A 55 27.18 0.26 13.19
N PHE A 56 28.04 -0.59 13.75
CA PHE A 56 27.60 -1.70 14.59
C PHE A 56 26.68 -1.16 15.71
N GLY A 57 25.61 -1.89 15.99
CA GLY A 57 24.53 -1.51 16.90
C GLY A 57 23.36 -0.75 16.27
N THR A 58 23.57 -0.09 15.12
CA THR A 58 22.54 0.80 14.53
C THR A 58 21.57 0.05 13.62
N TYR A 59 22.09 -0.82 12.75
CA TYR A 59 21.32 -1.45 11.67
C TYR A 59 21.16 -2.97 11.81
N GLU A 60 21.50 -3.52 12.97
CA GLU A 60 21.42 -4.97 13.20
C GLU A 60 19.99 -5.48 13.31
N LYS A 61 19.09 -4.63 13.81
CA LYS A 61 17.70 -4.98 14.03
C LYS A 61 16.96 -4.96 12.70
N THR A 62 16.68 -6.14 12.16
CA THR A 62 15.77 -6.30 11.04
C THR A 62 14.37 -5.89 11.47
N ILE A 63 13.83 -4.86 10.84
CA ILE A 63 12.44 -4.43 11.05
C ILE A 63 11.62 -4.96 9.89
N ASP A 64 10.84 -6.00 10.15
CA ASP A 64 9.81 -6.47 9.22
C ASP A 64 8.53 -5.69 9.48
N ARG A 65 8.11 -4.87 8.52
CA ARG A 65 6.92 -4.02 8.64
C ARG A 65 5.78 -4.70 7.90
N GLU A 66 4.58 -4.68 8.49
CA GLU A 66 3.37 -5.13 7.78
C GLU A 66 3.26 -4.44 6.43
N SER A 67 3.20 -5.25 5.38
CA SER A 67 3.05 -4.75 4.02
C SER A 67 1.63 -4.22 3.80
N ALA A 68 1.48 -3.23 2.91
CA ALA A 68 0.15 -2.74 2.53
C ALA A 68 -0.74 -3.88 1.97
N TYR A 69 -0.13 -4.86 1.30
CA TYR A 69 -0.82 -6.05 0.79
C TYR A 69 -1.44 -6.90 1.90
N GLU A 70 -0.69 -7.17 2.97
CA GLU A 70 -1.19 -7.95 4.11
C GLU A 70 -2.32 -7.23 4.85
N ARG A 71 -2.20 -5.91 5.01
CA ARG A 71 -3.25 -5.08 5.62
C ARG A 71 -4.54 -5.10 4.80
N LEU A 72 -4.44 -5.02 3.47
CA LEU A 72 -5.60 -5.08 2.58
C LEU A 72 -6.24 -6.48 2.57
N LYS A 73 -5.44 -7.55 2.49
CA LYS A 73 -5.93 -8.93 2.52
C LYS A 73 -6.60 -9.26 3.86
N GLY A 74 -6.00 -8.84 4.97
CA GLY A 74 -6.59 -8.98 6.31
C GLY A 74 -7.91 -8.25 6.46
N ALA A 75 -8.02 -7.02 5.93
CA ALA A 75 -9.25 -6.23 5.94
C ALA A 75 -10.39 -6.88 5.12
N HIS A 76 -10.09 -7.53 3.99
CA HIS A 76 -11.08 -8.27 3.21
C HIS A 76 -11.50 -9.60 3.86
N THR A 77 -10.59 -10.26 4.59
CA THR A 77 -10.88 -11.55 5.24
C THR A 77 -11.72 -11.39 6.51
N GLN A 78 -11.62 -10.24 7.20
CA GLN A 78 -12.45 -9.93 8.37
C GLN A 78 -13.86 -9.40 8.03
N ALA A 79 -14.18 -9.21 6.74
CA ALA A 79 -15.48 -8.72 6.27
C ALA A 79 -16.48 -9.85 5.91
N SER A 80 -16.53 -10.93 6.70
CA SER A 80 -17.64 -11.90 6.66
C SER A 80 -17.78 -12.64 7.98
N PRO A 81 -18.98 -12.58 8.59
CA PRO A 81 -19.93 -13.67 8.39
C PRO A 81 -21.25 -13.20 7.75
N PRO A 82 -21.87 -14.00 6.86
CA PRO A 82 -23.27 -13.76 6.50
C PRO A 82 -24.15 -14.17 7.68
N ALA A 83 -24.73 -13.18 8.37
CA ALA A 83 -25.87 -13.45 9.24
C ALA A 83 -27.08 -13.80 8.34
N PRO A 84 -27.74 -14.95 8.54
CA PRO A 84 -28.99 -15.24 7.85
C PRO A 84 -30.06 -14.26 8.35
N THR A 85 -30.61 -13.48 7.42
CA THR A 85 -31.80 -12.67 7.61
C THR A 85 -32.96 -13.56 8.03
N THR A 86 -33.34 -13.47 9.30
CA THR A 86 -34.64 -13.95 9.77
C THR A 86 -35.60 -12.78 9.64
N GLU A 87 -36.48 -12.86 8.65
CA GLU A 87 -37.66 -12.00 8.59
C GLU A 87 -38.54 -12.31 9.80
N SER A 88 -38.76 -11.32 10.67
CA SER A 88 -39.91 -11.30 11.54
C SER A 88 -40.44 -9.89 11.68
N ALA A 89 -41.73 -9.83 11.39
CA ALA A 89 -42.60 -8.68 11.28
C ALA A 89 -42.57 -7.73 12.49
N GLY A 90 -42.81 -6.46 12.17
CA GLY A 90 -43.73 -5.64 12.97
C GLY A 90 -43.09 -4.67 13.96
N GLY A 91 -43.31 -3.38 13.72
CA GLY A 91 -43.40 -2.41 14.81
C GLY A 91 -42.23 -1.44 14.95
N PHE A 92 -42.03 -0.55 13.97
CA PHE A 92 -41.47 0.79 14.26
C PHE A 92 -41.84 1.83 13.19
N PHE A 93 -41.88 1.43 11.91
CA PHE A 93 -42.17 2.33 10.80
C PHE A 93 -43.67 2.69 10.61
N GLY A 94 -44.58 1.91 11.20
CA GLY A 94 -46.02 2.19 11.18
C GLY A 94 -46.48 3.33 12.11
N ASN A 95 -45.67 3.68 13.11
CA ASN A 95 -46.02 4.70 14.11
C ASN A 95 -45.57 6.13 13.77
N ILE A 96 -44.75 6.32 12.72
CA ILE A 96 -44.32 7.66 12.26
C ILE A 96 -45.22 8.21 11.15
N PHE A 97 -45.88 7.35 10.36
CA PHE A 97 -46.66 7.78 9.19
C PHE A 97 -48.18 7.72 9.37
N GLY A 98 -48.68 7.27 10.54
CA GLY A 98 -50.10 6.92 10.74
C GLY A 98 -50.85 7.64 11.86
N ARG A 99 -50.29 8.68 12.51
CA ARG A 99 -51.02 9.43 13.55
C ARG A 99 -50.54 10.86 13.74
N GLY A 100 -51.16 11.78 13.00
CA GLY A 100 -51.12 13.22 13.28
C GLY A 100 -51.37 14.00 11.99
N ARG A 101 -52.30 14.93 11.90
CA ARG A 101 -53.14 15.56 12.91
C ARG A 101 -54.14 16.37 12.10
N SER A 102 -55.41 16.08 12.29
CA SER A 102 -56.51 16.99 11.98
C SER A 102 -56.30 18.29 12.76
N THR A 103 -55.79 19.34 12.11
CA THR A 103 -55.98 20.73 12.53
C THR A 103 -55.92 21.64 11.31
N ALA A 104 -57.11 22.07 10.89
CA ALA A 104 -57.46 23.43 10.49
C ALA A 104 -56.79 24.07 9.27
N SER A 105 -57.65 24.38 8.28
CA SER A 105 -57.77 25.68 7.56
C SER A 105 -56.59 26.08 6.64
N THR A 106 -56.73 26.36 5.34
CA THR A 106 -57.76 27.12 4.59
C THR A 106 -57.71 26.79 3.09
N ASN A 107 -58.87 26.83 2.41
CA ASN A 107 -59.19 27.28 1.02
C ASN A 107 -58.05 27.31 -0.04
N THR A 108 -58.14 26.79 -1.28
CA THR A 108 -59.20 26.87 -2.33
C THR A 108 -58.75 25.96 -3.53
N GLY A 109 -59.66 25.30 -4.28
CA GLY A 109 -59.31 24.48 -5.49
C GLY A 109 -59.31 25.28 -6.82
N PRO A 110 -59.39 24.68 -8.04
CA PRO A 110 -58.93 23.36 -8.52
C PRO A 110 -58.15 23.40 -9.89
N ALA A 111 -57.64 22.22 -10.31
CA ALA A 111 -57.47 21.73 -11.70
C ALA A 111 -56.15 21.91 -12.52
N ARG A 112 -55.78 20.77 -13.14
CA ARG A 112 -55.04 20.51 -14.41
C ARG A 112 -53.50 20.52 -14.43
N GLY A 113 -52.95 19.30 -14.55
CA GLY A 113 -52.29 18.89 -15.81
C GLY A 113 -50.76 18.96 -15.87
N GLY A 114 -50.16 17.81 -16.22
CA GLY A 114 -48.83 17.73 -16.85
C GLY A 114 -47.67 17.39 -15.91
N ARG A 115 -47.10 16.19 -16.06
CA ARG A 115 -45.77 15.85 -15.51
C ARG A 115 -44.68 16.57 -16.34
N PRO A 116 -43.75 17.30 -15.72
CA PRO A 116 -42.47 17.68 -16.34
C PRO A 116 -41.28 17.01 -15.59
N PRO A 117 -40.07 17.01 -16.19
CA PRO A 117 -39.01 16.05 -15.92
C PRO A 117 -38.32 16.21 -14.56
N ASP A 118 -37.62 15.14 -14.13
CA ASP A 118 -37.02 14.94 -12.82
C ASP A 118 -36.39 16.19 -12.20
N SER A 119 -36.79 16.49 -10.95
CA SER A 119 -36.37 17.69 -10.25
C SER A 119 -34.90 17.63 -9.81
N LEU A 120 -34.27 18.82 -9.79
CA LEU A 120 -32.93 19.09 -9.29
C LEU A 120 -32.63 18.46 -7.92
N ALA A 121 -33.64 18.25 -7.06
CA ALA A 121 -33.50 17.59 -5.76
C ALA A 121 -33.13 16.09 -5.88
N GLN A 122 -33.64 15.40 -6.90
CA GLN A 122 -33.37 13.98 -7.14
C GLN A 122 -31.98 13.76 -7.76
N ALA A 123 -31.49 14.72 -8.55
CA ALA A 123 -30.11 14.75 -9.05
C ALA A 123 -29.11 15.11 -7.93
N MET A 124 -29.46 16.08 -7.07
CA MET A 124 -28.65 16.49 -5.92
C MET A 124 -28.56 15.42 -4.83
N ALA A 125 -29.66 14.70 -4.53
CA ALA A 125 -29.65 13.57 -3.59
C ALA A 125 -28.75 12.42 -4.10
N LYS A 126 -28.74 12.19 -5.42
CA LYS A 126 -27.90 11.16 -6.07
C LYS A 126 -26.42 11.52 -6.11
N SER A 127 -26.06 12.80 -6.14
CA SER A 127 -24.67 13.29 -6.02
C SER A 127 -24.19 13.42 -4.57
N ALA A 128 -25.05 13.80 -3.64
CA ALA A 128 -24.72 13.87 -2.21
C ALA A 128 -24.44 12.47 -1.62
N ALA A 129 -25.17 11.44 -2.06
CA ALA A 129 -24.92 10.06 -1.65
C ALA A 129 -23.58 9.48 -2.16
N ARG A 130 -22.99 10.04 -3.22
CA ARG A 130 -21.66 9.62 -3.74
C ARG A 130 -20.50 10.38 -3.11
N THR A 131 -20.76 11.51 -2.47
CA THR A 131 -19.70 12.42 -1.99
C THR A 131 -19.68 12.52 -0.46
N ILE A 132 -20.78 12.21 0.23
CA ILE A 132 -20.88 12.14 1.69
C ILE A 132 -20.88 10.68 2.11
N GLY A 133 -19.71 10.11 2.40
CA GLY A 133 -19.63 8.77 2.98
C GLY A 133 -18.26 8.38 3.49
N SER A 134 -17.17 8.86 2.87
CA SER A 134 -15.84 8.27 3.11
C SER A 134 -14.84 9.05 3.96
N THR A 135 -15.06 10.32 4.37
CA THR A 135 -13.97 11.07 5.05
C THR A 135 -14.35 12.02 6.19
N VAL A 136 -15.57 12.56 6.27
CA VAL A 136 -15.86 13.72 7.16
C VAL A 136 -16.40 13.33 8.55
N GLY A 137 -16.94 12.13 8.73
CA GLY A 137 -17.69 11.77 9.95
C GLY A 137 -16.85 11.56 11.22
N ARG A 138 -15.56 11.22 11.12
CA ARG A 138 -14.75 10.82 12.29
C ARG A 138 -13.87 11.92 12.87
N GLU A 139 -13.63 13.00 12.12
CA GLU A 139 -12.84 14.15 12.62
C GLU A 139 -13.71 15.11 13.45
N ILE A 140 -14.98 15.30 13.06
CA ILE A 140 -15.93 16.18 13.76
C ILE A 140 -16.23 15.67 15.18
N ILE A 141 -16.31 14.35 15.37
CA ILE A 141 -16.66 13.74 16.66
C ILE A 141 -15.54 13.91 17.70
N ARG A 142 -14.26 13.97 17.28
CA ARG A 142 -13.13 14.11 18.21
C ARG A 142 -12.72 15.56 18.45
N GLY A 143 -12.94 16.45 17.48
CA GLY A 143 -12.56 17.87 17.56
C GLY A 143 -13.47 18.72 18.46
N ILE A 144 -14.76 18.37 18.56
CA ILE A 144 -15.75 19.24 19.23
C ILE A 144 -16.03 18.76 20.67
N MET A 145 -15.84 17.47 20.97
CA MET A 145 -16.14 16.92 22.30
C MET A 145 -14.94 16.92 23.26
N GLY A 146 -13.71 17.03 22.74
CA GLY A 146 -12.47 17.10 23.54
C GLY A 146 -12.10 18.50 24.05
N SER A 147 -12.65 19.57 23.48
CA SER A 147 -12.26 20.96 23.75
C SER A 147 -13.13 21.68 24.80
N ILE A 148 -14.24 21.07 25.25
CA ILE A 148 -15.21 21.70 26.17
C ILE A 148 -15.21 21.07 27.57
N PHE A 149 -14.67 19.87 27.78
CA PHE A 149 -14.86 19.11 29.03
C PHE A 149 -13.60 18.66 29.82
N GLY A 150 -12.40 19.16 29.53
CA GLY A 150 -11.24 18.88 30.40
C GLY A 150 -10.16 19.95 30.27
N GLY A 151 -9.79 20.73 31.28
CA GLY A 151 -9.93 20.54 32.72
C GLY A 151 -8.56 20.73 33.37
N ARG A 152 -8.20 22.00 33.58
CA ARG A 152 -7.06 22.52 34.37
C ARG A 152 -6.65 21.59 35.54
N ARG A 153 -5.36 21.22 35.62
CA ARG A 153 -4.56 21.25 36.88
C ARG A 153 -3.07 20.94 36.67
N ARG A 154 -2.29 21.90 37.20
CA ARG A 154 -0.87 21.92 37.59
C ARG A 154 0.16 21.85 36.49
#